data_AF-A0A3M1N1B6-F1
#
_entry.id   AF-A0A3M1N1B6-F1
#
_cell.length_a   1.000
_cell.length_b   1.000
_cell.length_c   1.000
_cell.angle_alpha   90.00
_cell.angle_beta   90.00
_cell.angle_gamma   90.00
#
_symmetry.space_group_name_H-M   'P 1'
#
loop_
_entity.id
_entity.type
_entity.pdbx_description
1 polymer ?
#
loop_
_entity_poly.entity_id
_entity_poly.type
_entity_poly.pdbx_seq_one_letter_code
_entity_poly.pdbx_strand_id
1 'polypeptide(L)' 'EVVSPHDRGAEIVAKVAEWLAFGVEAVWIVYPSAQSVHIYTDMRSSRILSGDDLLEGHGALAGFSVPVRKLFSD' A
#
# COMPACT_ATOMS: atom_id res chain seq x y z
N GLU A 1 -4.01 -3.94 -2.08
CA GLU A 1 -3.65 -5.38 -2.06
C GLU A 1 -3.05 -5.73 -0.71
N VAL A 2 -3.39 -6.89 -0.15
CA VAL A 2 -2.68 -7.44 1.02
C VAL A 2 -1.87 -8.63 0.52
N VAL A 3 -0.55 -8.59 0.67
CA VAL A 3 0.36 -9.63 0.17
C VAL A 3 0.21 -10.89 0.99
N SER A 4 -0.01 -12.02 0.31
CA SER A 4 -0.03 -13.34 0.91
C SER A 4 1.34 -14.03 0.83
N PRO A 5 1.59 -15.07 1.64
CA PRO A 5 2.86 -15.80 1.62
C PRO A 5 3.24 -16.43 0.26
N HIS A 6 2.26 -16.62 -0.63
CA HIS A 6 2.45 -17.26 -1.93
C HIS A 6 2.55 -16.26 -3.09
N ASP A 7 2.27 -14.98 -2.85
CA ASP A 7 2.38 -13.96 -3.89
C ASP A 7 3.84 -13.72 -4.26
N ARG A 8 4.11 -13.67 -5.56
CA ARG A 8 5.44 -13.30 -6.06
C ARG A 8 5.53 -11.79 -6.21
N GLY A 9 6.69 -11.22 -5.86
CA GLY A 9 6.94 -9.78 -6.00
C GLY A 9 6.67 -9.26 -7.42
N ALA A 10 6.98 -10.05 -8.46
CA ALA A 10 6.71 -9.69 -9.84
C ALA A 10 5.19 -9.58 -10.15
N GLU A 11 4.37 -10.45 -9.57
CA GLU A 11 2.91 -10.43 -9.74
C GLU A 11 2.30 -9.20 -9.04
N ILE A 12 2.81 -8.85 -7.86
CA ILE A 12 2.43 -7.62 -7.15
C ILE A 12 2.78 -6.37 -7.98
N VAL A 13 4.00 -6.30 -8.52
CA VAL A 13 4.43 -5.18 -9.36
C VAL A 13 3.58 -5.07 -10.63
N ALA A 14 3.21 -6.20 -11.25
CA ALA A 14 2.33 -6.21 -12.42
C ALA A 14 0.94 -5.65 -12.08
N LYS A 15 0.33 -6.06 -10.96
CA LYS A 15 -0.95 -5.53 -10.47
C LYS A 15 -0.89 -4.02 -10.21
N VAL A 16 0.19 -3.55 -9.55
CA VAL A 16 0.39 -2.11 -9.31
C VAL A 16 0.43 -1.34 -10.62
N ALA A 17 1.19 -1.81 -11.61
CA ALA A 17 1.29 -1.16 -12.91
C ALA A 17 -0.06 -1.11 -13.65
N GLU A 18 -0.82 -2.22 -13.62
CA GLU A 18 -2.14 -2.32 -14.21
C GLU A 18 -3.13 -1.32 -13.59
N TRP A 19 -3.22 -1.28 -12.26
CA TRP A 19 -4.17 -0.39 -11.59
C TRP A 19 -3.83 1.09 -11.76
N LEU A 20 -2.55 1.45 -11.73
CA LEU A 20 -2.13 2.82 -12.03
C LEU A 20 -2.44 3.20 -13.48
N ALA A 21 -2.32 2.27 -14.44
CA ALA A 21 -2.69 2.52 -15.83
C ALA A 21 -4.20 2.78 -16.02
N PHE A 22 -5.04 2.29 -15.10
CA PHE A 22 -6.47 2.59 -15.07
C PHE A 22 -6.83 3.91 -14.36
N GLY A 23 -5.84 4.71 -13.96
CA GLY A 23 -6.05 6.04 -13.38
C GLY A 23 -6.38 6.05 -11.89
N VAL A 24 -6.07 4.97 -11.17
CA VAL A 24 -6.16 4.94 -9.70
C VAL A 24 -5.14 5.93 -9.12
N GLU A 25 -5.59 6.79 -8.19
CA GLU A 25 -4.74 7.84 -7.59
C GLU A 25 -3.58 7.28 -6.76
N ALA A 26 -3.81 6.19 -6.04
CA ALA A 26 -2.78 5.51 -5.26
C ALA A 26 -3.11 4.02 -5.07
N VAL A 27 -2.09 3.18 -5.13
CA VAL A 27 -2.17 1.76 -4.80
C VAL A 27 -1.46 1.51 -3.48
N TRP A 28 -2.17 0.95 -2.51
CA TRP A 28 -1.60 0.53 -1.22
C TRP A 28 -1.37 -0.98 -1.24
N ILE A 29 -0.11 -1.37 -1.07
CA ILE A 29 0.31 -2.76 -0.91
C ILE A 29 0.71 -2.97 0.55
N VAL A 30 -0.07 -3.78 1.25
CA VAL A 30 0.18 -4.12 2.64
C VAL A 30 1.05 -5.37 2.68
N TYR A 31 2.17 -5.32 3.40
CA TYR A 31 3.07 -6.46 3.63
C TYR A 31 2.98 -6.91 5.09
N PRO A 32 2.11 -7.87 5.46
CA PRO A 32 1.92 -8.28 6.85
C PRO A 32 3.19 -8.79 7.52
N SER A 33 4.00 -9.59 6.82
CA SER A 33 5.26 -10.13 7.36
C SER A 33 6.30 -9.06 7.68
N ALA A 34 6.28 -7.94 6.93
CA ALA A 34 7.17 -6.81 7.16
C ALA A 34 6.53 -5.72 8.04
N GLN A 35 5.24 -5.86 8.38
CA GLN A 35 4.41 -4.85 9.05
C GLN A 35 4.56 -3.46 8.42
N SER A 36 4.51 -3.41 7.09
CA SER A 36 4.66 -2.18 6.32
C SER A 36 3.56 -2.01 5.27
N VAL A 37 3.35 -0.77 4.85
CA VAL A 37 2.48 -0.42 3.73
C VAL A 37 3.30 0.36 2.71
N HIS A 38 3.31 -0.13 1.47
CA HIS A 38 3.95 0.52 0.33
C HIS A 38 2.89 1.24 -0.47
N ILE A 39 3.07 2.54 -0.64
CA ILE A 39 2.14 3.42 -1.35
C ILE A 39 2.78 3.79 -2.69
N TYR A 40 2.10 3.44 -3.77
CA TYR A 40 2.49 3.77 -5.14
C TYR A 40 1.51 4.79 -5.71
N THR A 41 2.00 5.96 -6.12
CA THR A 41 1.25 6.94 -6.92
C THR A 41 1.70 6.95 -8.38
N ASP A 42 2.88 6.39 -8.66
CA ASP A 42 3.36 6.06 -10.00
C ASP A 42 4.30 4.85 -9.93
N MET A 43 4.77 4.38 -11.09
CA MET A 43 5.71 3.24 -11.18
C MET A 43 7.16 3.58 -10.85
N ARG A 44 7.49 4.88 -10.70
CA ARG A 44 8.86 5.36 -10.50
C ARG A 44 9.17 5.62 -9.03
N SER A 45 8.14 5.80 -8.22
CA SER A 45 8.25 6.20 -6.82
C SER A 45 7.28 5.42 -5.96
N SER A 46 7.74 5.10 -4.76
CA SER A 46 6.89 4.54 -3.71
C SER A 46 7.32 5.09 -2.36
N ARG A 47 6.35 5.21 -1.45
CA ARG A 47 6.60 5.54 -0.05
C ARG A 47 6.33 4.30 0.78
N ILE A 48 7.26 3.97 1.67
CA ILE A 48 7.11 2.86 2.61
C ILE A 48 6.79 3.47 3.98
N LEU A 49 5.75 2.96 4.61
CA LEU A 49 5.33 3.35 5.96
C LEU A 49 5.32 2.15 6.89
N SER A 50 5.68 2.38 8.15
CA SER A 50 5.77 1.35 9.18
C SER A 50 5.54 1.94 10.58
N GLY A 51 5.25 1.08 11.57
CA GLY A 51 5.19 1.51 12.97
C GLY A 51 4.21 2.66 13.24
N ASP A 52 4.72 3.79 13.74
CA ASP A 52 3.92 4.99 14.06
C ASP A 52 3.70 5.94 12.86
N ASP A 53 4.25 5.63 11.68
CA ASP A 53 3.95 6.38 10.47
C ASP A 53 2.43 6.41 10.21
N LEU A 54 1.91 7.55 9.76
CA LEU A 54 0.50 7.70 9.43
C LEU A 54 0.23 7.28 7.99
N LEU A 55 -0.66 6.30 7.82
CA LEU A 55 -1.30 5.99 6.57
C LEU A 55 -2.50 6.91 6.39
N GLU A 56 -2.37 7.86 5.49
CA GLU A 56 -3.35 8.92 5.24
C GLU A 56 -4.05 8.69 3.90
N GLY A 57 -5.37 8.74 3.92
CA GLY A 57 -6.21 8.65 2.73
C GLY A 57 -6.36 9.99 2.03
N HIS A 58 -6.35 9.95 0.70
CA HIS A 58 -6.65 11.09 -0.17
C HIS A 58 -7.85 10.74 -1.07
N GLY A 59 -8.37 11.73 -1.80
CA GLY A 59 -9.49 11.54 -2.73
C GLY A 59 -10.71 10.94 -2.03
N ALA A 60 -11.14 9.76 -2.48
CA ALA A 60 -12.28 9.05 -1.91
C ALA A 60 -12.10 8.65 -0.42
N LEU A 61 -10.86 8.63 0.07
CA LEU A 61 -10.51 8.31 1.46
C LEU A 61 -10.12 9.56 2.27
N ALA A 62 -10.48 10.76 1.82
CA ALA A 62 -10.17 11.99 2.55
C ALA A 62 -10.67 11.94 4.01
N GLY A 63 -9.77 12.28 4.94
CA GLY A 63 -10.04 12.21 6.40
C GLY A 63 -9.72 10.86 7.04
N PHE A 64 -9.42 9.81 6.25
CA PHE A 64 -8.85 8.58 6.78
C PHE A 64 -7.41 8.81 7.23
N SER A 65 -7.08 8.45 8.46
CA SER A 65 -5.71 8.46 8.99
C SER A 65 -5.56 7.42 10.09
N VAL A 66 -4.52 6.60 10.00
CA VAL A 66 -4.24 5.58 11.01
C VAL A 66 -2.74 5.34 11.14
N PRO A 67 -2.19 5.16 12.37
CA PRO A 67 -0.84 4.66 12.54
C PRO A 67 -0.74 3.25 11.94
N VAL A 68 0.28 3.01 11.10
CA VAL A 68 0.44 1.75 10.35
C VAL A 68 0.43 0.53 11.26
N ARG A 69 1.03 0.61 12.46
CA ARG A 69 1.02 -0.48 13.45
C ARG A 69 -0.38 -0.98 13.82
N LYS A 70 -1.41 -0.14 13.74
CA LYS A 70 -2.80 -0.55 14.05
C LYS A 70 -3.41 -1.46 12.98
N LEU A 71 -2.80 -1.53 11.79
CA LEU A 71 -3.23 -2.46 10.74
C LEU A 71 -2.81 -3.90 11.02
N PHE A 72 -1.91 -4.11 11.98
CA PHE A 72 -1.28 -5.40 12.29
C PHE A 72 -1.47 -5.83 13.75
N SER A 73 -2.21 -5.04 14.54
CA SER A 73 -2.62 -5.43 15.88
C SER A 73 -3.91 -6.27 15.81
N ASP A 74 -3.96 -7.35 16.58
CA ASP A 74 -5.14 -8.21 16.75
C ASP A 74 -6.39 -7.46 17.26
#